data_AF-A0ABC9FEL0-F1
#
_entry.id   AF-A0ABC9FEL0-F1
#
_cell.length_a   1.000
_cell.length_b   1.000
_cell.length_c   1.000
_cell.angle_alpha   90.00
_cell.angle_beta   90.00
_cell.angle_gamma   90.00
#
_symmetry.space_group_name_H-M   'P 1'
#
loop_
_entity.id
_entity.type
_entity.pdbx_description
1 polymer ?
#
loop_
_entity_poly.entity_id
_entity_poly.type
_entity_poly.pdbx_seq_one_letter_code
_entity_poly.pdbx_strand_id
1 'polypeptide(L)'
;MARITTSTKHSIIKTTLCLLPPLLLAAVYLHFQTQLSIFSPACRCASQPAAVDVDRLRASVTFLPLKDTRQGAETWFISTLNATAEPEGEARNLVFPSPASAGRLLCLSAPSRRDGARNAYALAWRDALPRGAALLRGLAFVSETAYDHTNIWHGLTALVPFASWHERSGCRSRARPPARWALFHHGEVRTEMSPWLAALAEATTGAAVAIETFDDPKPVCFEEAVVFRANVAGMNKERMLRAADFMRCKARAYCGVDASRAGGDNPSALRVTLLLRTGARAFKDEAAVTRVFDKECKRVAGCAVAAAHANNLTFCEQVRLLSETDVLISAHGAQMTNLLFMDRDSSVMEFYPLGWKQRAGGGQYVFRWMADWAGMRHEGSWWEPVGEPCPNNPDILDCWKSRQIGHNETYFAEWGARVFAAAKERKARSAGERQGPATSASGGVACCKLVIKQTSR
;
A
#
# COMPACT_ATOMS: atom_id res chain seq x y z
N MET A 1 49.70 -42.52 -64.90
CA MET A 1 50.90 -41.90 -64.30
C MET A 1 50.64 -41.65 -62.82
N ALA A 2 51.54 -42.17 -61.98
CA ALA A 2 51.92 -41.79 -60.61
C ALA A 2 50.90 -41.68 -59.44
N ARG A 3 51.15 -42.58 -58.46
CA ARG A 3 51.02 -42.55 -56.98
C ARG A 3 50.85 -41.16 -56.34
N ILE A 4 50.17 -41.04 -55.18
CA ILE A 4 50.78 -41.17 -53.83
C ILE A 4 49.77 -41.70 -52.79
N THR A 5 50.25 -42.69 -52.02
CA THR A 5 49.71 -43.27 -50.78
C THR A 5 50.07 -42.45 -49.53
N THR A 6 49.41 -42.77 -48.40
CA THR A 6 49.61 -42.37 -46.98
C THR A 6 48.69 -41.20 -46.56
N SER A 7 47.98 -41.22 -45.43
CA SER A 7 48.37 -41.66 -44.09
C SER A 7 47.13 -41.84 -43.19
N THR A 8 46.69 -43.08 -42.96
CA THR A 8 45.61 -43.43 -42.01
C THR A 8 46.11 -43.52 -40.56
N LYS A 9 47.40 -43.22 -40.30
CA LYS A 9 48.01 -43.30 -38.95
C LYS A 9 47.92 -42.01 -38.14
N HIS A 10 47.52 -40.89 -38.73
CA HIS A 10 47.49 -39.58 -38.05
C HIS A 10 46.18 -39.27 -37.28
N SER A 11 45.09 -39.97 -37.58
CA SER A 11 43.80 -39.76 -36.91
C SER A 11 43.75 -40.46 -35.54
N ILE A 12 44.24 -41.70 -35.44
CA ILE A 12 44.19 -42.48 -34.21
C ILE A 12 45.13 -41.90 -33.13
N ILE A 13 46.28 -41.33 -33.51
CA ILE A 13 47.22 -40.72 -32.56
C ILE A 13 46.66 -39.42 -31.95
N LYS A 14 45.93 -38.60 -32.72
CA LYS A 14 45.31 -37.37 -32.20
C LYS A 14 44.15 -37.65 -31.24
N THR A 15 43.33 -38.65 -31.52
CA THR A 15 42.22 -39.03 -30.61
C THR A 15 42.74 -39.64 -29.31
N THR A 16 43.86 -40.38 -29.37
CA THR A 16 44.50 -40.97 -28.18
C THR A 16 45.17 -39.90 -27.30
N LEU A 17 45.75 -38.85 -27.89
CA LEU A 17 46.39 -37.75 -27.14
C LEU A 17 45.38 -36.78 -26.50
N CYS A 18 44.17 -36.63 -27.06
CA CYS A 18 43.13 -35.76 -26.50
C CYS A 18 42.30 -36.41 -25.37
N LEU A 19 42.30 -37.74 -25.26
CA LEU A 19 41.55 -38.47 -24.21
C LEU A 19 42.42 -38.82 -22.99
N LEU A 20 43.74 -38.78 -23.11
CA LEU A 20 44.68 -38.99 -22.01
C LEU A 20 44.55 -37.96 -20.86
N PRO A 21 44.42 -36.64 -21.10
CA PRO A 21 44.26 -35.66 -20.03
C PRO A 21 42.99 -35.84 -19.18
N PRO A 22 41.78 -36.03 -19.74
CA PRO A 22 40.58 -36.23 -18.93
C PRO A 22 40.55 -37.59 -18.22
N LEU A 23 41.15 -38.64 -18.79
CA LEU A 23 41.28 -39.95 -18.12
C LEU A 23 42.27 -39.93 -16.95
N LEU A 24 43.39 -39.21 -17.07
CA LEU A 24 44.33 -38.99 -15.97
C LEU A 24 43.71 -38.12 -14.86
N LEU A 25 42.93 -37.09 -15.21
CA LEU A 25 42.18 -36.28 -14.25
C LEU A 25 41.07 -37.09 -13.55
N ALA A 26 40.37 -37.98 -14.26
CA ALA A 26 39.39 -38.87 -13.66
C ALA A 26 40.06 -39.90 -12.72
N ALA A 27 41.20 -40.47 -13.11
CA ALA A 27 41.96 -41.39 -12.27
C ALA A 27 42.53 -40.70 -11.02
N VAL A 28 43.03 -39.47 -11.15
CA VAL A 28 43.47 -38.64 -10.01
C VAL A 28 42.29 -38.25 -9.12
N TYR A 29 41.12 -37.92 -9.67
CA TYR A 29 39.92 -37.62 -8.91
C TYR A 29 39.39 -38.86 -8.15
N LEU A 30 39.39 -40.03 -8.77
CA LEU A 30 39.03 -41.30 -8.13
C LEU A 30 40.08 -41.74 -7.09
N HIS A 31 41.37 -41.49 -7.32
CA HIS A 31 42.42 -41.76 -6.33
C HIS A 31 42.35 -40.77 -5.15
N PHE A 32 42.00 -39.51 -5.40
CA PHE A 32 41.79 -38.51 -4.36
C PHE A 32 40.51 -38.78 -3.55
N GLN A 33 39.42 -39.22 -4.20
CA GLN A 33 38.20 -39.67 -3.54
C GLN A 33 38.43 -40.94 -2.70
N THR A 34 39.22 -41.91 -3.19
CA THR A 34 39.54 -43.14 -2.45
C THR A 34 40.54 -42.87 -1.31
N GLN A 35 41.53 -41.99 -1.47
CA GLN A 35 42.42 -41.61 -0.37
C GLN A 35 41.75 -40.73 0.70
N LEU A 36 40.83 -39.84 0.33
CA LEU A 36 39.98 -39.12 1.29
C LEU A 36 38.97 -40.04 2.00
N SER A 37 38.57 -41.15 1.36
CA SER A 37 37.69 -42.15 1.98
C SER A 37 38.44 -43.10 2.93
N ILE A 38 39.78 -43.23 2.81
CA ILE A 38 40.60 -44.13 3.63
C ILE A 38 41.21 -43.43 4.87
N PHE A 39 41.26 -42.09 4.90
CA PHE A 39 41.61 -41.30 6.09
C PHE A 39 40.39 -40.74 6.84
N SER A 40 39.23 -41.38 6.73
CA SER A 40 38.21 -41.27 7.77
C SER A 40 38.50 -42.34 8.82
N PRO A 41 39.03 -42.01 10.01
CA PRO A 41 38.87 -42.94 11.11
C PRO A 41 37.36 -43.15 11.24
N ALA A 42 36.92 -44.39 11.16
CA ALA A 42 35.58 -44.80 11.51
C ALA A 42 35.37 -44.58 13.01
N CYS A 43 35.37 -43.32 13.44
CA CYS A 43 34.68 -42.90 14.63
C CYS A 43 33.21 -42.93 14.24
N ARG A 44 32.55 -44.06 14.50
CA ARG A 44 31.10 -44.10 14.65
C ARG A 44 30.72 -43.23 15.85
N CYS A 45 30.89 -41.93 15.72
CA CYS A 45 30.01 -41.01 16.42
C CYS A 45 28.68 -41.19 15.73
N ALA A 46 27.82 -42.05 16.29
CA ALA A 46 26.41 -41.77 16.25
C ALA A 46 26.24 -40.40 16.89
N SER A 47 26.41 -39.33 16.11
CA SER A 47 25.89 -38.03 16.47
C SER A 47 24.38 -38.22 16.45
N GLN A 48 23.85 -38.64 17.60
CA GLN A 48 22.50 -38.23 17.97
C GLN A 48 22.42 -36.75 17.61
N PRO A 49 21.42 -36.29 16.83
CA PRO A 49 21.22 -34.86 16.68
C PRO A 49 21.19 -34.30 18.10
N ALA A 50 22.16 -33.44 18.44
CA ALA A 50 22.28 -32.90 19.79
C ALA A 50 20.89 -32.42 20.17
N ALA A 51 20.32 -32.99 21.24
CA ALA A 51 18.99 -32.63 21.68
C ALA A 51 18.97 -31.11 21.81
N VAL A 52 18.19 -30.45 20.94
CA VAL A 52 18.08 -28.99 20.97
C VAL A 52 17.48 -28.68 22.33
N ASP A 53 18.29 -28.07 23.20
CA ASP A 53 17.84 -27.65 24.52
C ASP A 53 16.86 -26.48 24.34
N VAL A 54 15.59 -26.82 24.20
CA VAL A 54 14.47 -25.88 24.00
C VAL A 54 14.41 -24.88 25.15
N ASP A 55 14.75 -25.29 26.37
CA ASP A 55 14.73 -24.38 27.52
C ASP A 55 15.86 -23.37 27.47
N ARG A 56 17.05 -23.77 27.02
CA ARG A 56 18.15 -22.84 26.75
C ARG A 56 17.82 -21.89 25.60
N LEU A 57 17.19 -22.37 24.52
CA LEU A 57 16.72 -21.50 23.43
C LEU A 57 15.69 -20.50 23.93
N ARG A 58 14.71 -20.95 24.74
CA ARG A 58 13.70 -20.10 25.35
C ARG A 58 14.32 -19.04 26.27
N ALA A 59 15.31 -19.42 27.08
CA ALA A 59 16.03 -18.50 27.97
C ALA A 59 16.90 -17.50 27.21
N SER A 60 17.30 -17.81 25.97
CA SER A 60 18.09 -16.91 25.11
C SER A 60 17.27 -15.82 24.41
N VAL A 61 15.94 -15.85 24.52
CA VAL A 61 15.08 -14.84 23.87
C VAL A 61 15.19 -13.51 24.62
N THR A 62 15.79 -12.52 23.98
CA THR A 62 15.94 -11.16 24.52
C THR A 62 14.88 -10.23 23.96
N PHE A 63 14.17 -9.54 24.85
CA PHE A 63 13.27 -8.44 24.48
C PHE A 63 14.06 -7.14 24.33
N LEU A 64 13.87 -6.48 23.20
CA LEU A 64 14.47 -5.20 22.84
C LEU A 64 13.38 -4.11 22.78
N PRO A 65 13.71 -2.83 23.00
CA PRO A 65 12.75 -1.75 22.86
C PRO A 65 12.09 -1.77 21.49
N LEU A 66 10.75 -1.72 21.46
CA LEU A 66 9.99 -1.68 20.21
C LEU A 66 10.29 -0.40 19.45
N LYS A 67 10.35 0.73 20.18
CA LYS A 67 10.82 2.03 19.70
C LYS A 67 12.24 2.31 20.22
N ASP A 68 13.23 2.21 19.34
CA ASP A 68 14.61 2.59 19.66
C ASP A 68 14.81 4.10 19.46
N THR A 69 14.89 4.84 20.56
CA THR A 69 15.01 6.32 20.54
C THR A 69 16.35 6.83 20.02
N ARG A 70 17.32 5.94 19.78
CA ARG A 70 18.61 6.28 19.16
C ARG A 70 18.54 6.31 17.63
N GLN A 71 17.44 5.84 17.06
CA GLN A 71 17.22 5.70 15.62
C GLN A 71 16.26 6.78 15.09
N GLY A 72 16.28 7.01 13.78
CA GLY A 72 15.33 7.88 13.11
C GLY A 72 13.93 7.27 13.00
N ALA A 73 12.92 8.10 12.72
CA ALA A 73 11.51 7.69 12.67
C ALA A 73 11.22 6.55 11.66
N GLU A 74 12.03 6.37 10.62
CA GLU A 74 11.85 5.29 9.63
C GLU A 74 12.42 3.92 10.08
N THR A 75 13.30 3.90 11.09
CA THR A 75 14.06 2.71 11.49
C THR A 75 13.91 2.35 12.97
N TRP A 76 13.32 3.22 13.79
CA TRP A 76 13.19 3.01 15.23
C TRP A 76 12.35 1.80 15.64
N PHE A 77 11.41 1.37 14.81
CA PHE A 77 10.41 0.35 15.14
C PHE A 77 10.93 -1.02 14.70
N ILE A 78 11.26 -1.93 15.62
CA ILE A 78 11.97 -3.19 15.30
C ILE A 78 13.36 -2.91 14.68
N SER A 79 14.16 -2.09 15.36
CA SER A 79 15.39 -1.50 14.81
C SER A 79 16.52 -2.48 14.45
N THR A 80 16.49 -3.72 14.93
CA THR A 80 17.57 -4.70 14.64
C THR A 80 17.49 -5.34 13.27
N LEU A 81 16.38 -5.16 12.54
CA LEU A 81 16.19 -5.72 11.22
C LEU A 81 15.98 -4.62 10.18
N ASN A 82 16.57 -4.83 9.01
CA ASN A 82 16.39 -3.95 7.86
C ASN A 82 15.18 -4.41 7.03
N ALA A 83 14.22 -3.51 6.82
CA ALA A 83 13.11 -3.76 5.91
C ALA A 83 13.62 -3.80 4.47
N THR A 84 13.04 -4.69 3.65
CA THR A 84 13.41 -4.86 2.24
C THR A 84 12.26 -4.46 1.34
N ALA A 85 12.58 -3.94 0.16
CA ALA A 85 11.61 -3.60 -0.89
C ALA A 85 11.74 -4.62 -2.02
N GLU A 86 11.36 -5.87 -1.74
CA GLU A 86 11.49 -6.97 -2.69
C GLU A 86 10.12 -7.42 -3.23
N PRO A 87 9.91 -7.41 -4.56
CA PRO A 87 10.82 -6.97 -5.62
C PRO A 87 10.99 -5.46 -5.63
N GLU A 88 12.02 -4.98 -6.32
CA GLU A 88 12.31 -3.55 -6.46
C GLU A 88 11.05 -2.73 -6.79
N GLY A 89 10.92 -1.60 -6.08
CA GLY A 89 9.78 -0.71 -6.20
C GLY A 89 8.54 -1.14 -5.40
N GLU A 90 8.61 -2.20 -4.61
CA GLU A 90 7.57 -2.59 -3.63
C GLU A 90 7.72 -1.85 -2.29
N ALA A 91 6.65 -1.86 -1.49
CA ALA A 91 6.70 -1.35 -0.13
C ALA A 91 7.75 -2.06 0.73
N ARG A 92 8.54 -1.27 1.47
CA ARG A 92 9.48 -1.79 2.47
C ARG A 92 8.75 -2.53 3.58
N ASN A 93 9.07 -3.80 3.77
CA ASN A 93 8.43 -4.63 4.78
C ASN A 93 9.43 -5.57 5.50
N LEU A 94 9.01 -6.07 6.66
CA LEU A 94 9.62 -7.20 7.35
C LEU A 94 8.62 -8.35 7.39
N VAL A 95 9.06 -9.55 7.01
CA VAL A 95 8.23 -10.76 7.07
C VAL A 95 8.77 -11.70 8.15
N PHE A 96 7.87 -12.31 8.90
CA PHE A 96 8.16 -13.29 9.94
C PHE A 96 7.26 -14.51 9.80
N PRO A 97 7.79 -15.73 9.95
CA PRO A 97 9.22 -16.06 9.90
C PRO A 97 9.80 -15.80 8.49
N SER A 98 11.09 -15.48 8.41
CA SER A 98 11.80 -15.31 7.13
C SER A 98 13.30 -15.63 7.27
N PRO A 99 14.05 -15.73 6.16
CA PRO A 99 15.51 -15.82 6.22
C PRO A 99 16.16 -14.68 7.00
N ALA A 100 15.62 -13.45 6.90
CA ALA A 100 16.12 -12.30 7.65
C ALA A 100 15.91 -12.43 9.16
N SER A 101 14.82 -13.07 9.59
CA SER A 101 14.60 -13.42 11.00
C SER A 101 15.26 -14.75 11.39
N ALA A 102 16.01 -15.40 10.49
CA ALA A 102 16.51 -16.76 10.66
C ALA A 102 15.40 -17.75 11.07
N GLY A 103 14.22 -17.66 10.46
CA GLY A 103 13.09 -18.55 10.75
C GLY A 103 12.34 -18.27 12.06
N ARG A 104 12.72 -17.21 12.80
CA ARG A 104 12.08 -16.84 14.07
C ARG A 104 10.81 -16.03 13.86
N LEU A 105 9.85 -16.23 14.77
CA LEU A 105 8.60 -15.49 14.89
C LEU A 105 8.82 -14.12 15.55
N LEU A 106 7.95 -13.17 15.24
CA LEU A 106 7.88 -11.90 15.94
C LEU A 106 7.05 -12.05 17.21
N CYS A 107 7.66 -11.75 18.36
CA CYS A 107 6.99 -11.63 19.64
C CYS A 107 6.94 -10.18 20.10
N LEU A 108 5.79 -9.71 20.59
CA LEU A 108 5.57 -8.36 21.10
C LEU A 108 5.11 -8.42 22.55
N SER A 109 5.65 -7.51 23.35
CA SER A 109 5.16 -7.16 24.69
C SER A 109 4.86 -5.67 24.67
N ALA A 110 3.58 -5.31 24.56
CA ALA A 110 3.18 -3.95 24.22
C ALA A 110 2.11 -3.38 25.16
N PRO A 111 2.37 -3.23 26.47
CA PRO A 111 1.38 -2.74 27.43
C PRO A 111 1.11 -1.23 27.33
N SER A 112 1.96 -0.46 26.65
CA SER A 112 1.92 1.00 26.66
C SER A 112 1.19 1.57 25.44
N ARG A 113 0.20 2.42 25.71
CA ARG A 113 -0.55 3.21 24.72
C ARG A 113 -0.10 4.68 24.63
N ARG A 114 0.86 5.08 25.45
CA ARG A 114 1.30 6.49 25.62
C ARG A 114 2.81 6.70 25.56
N ASP A 115 3.57 5.63 25.58
CA ASP A 115 5.03 5.65 25.51
C ASP A 115 5.52 4.39 24.80
N GLY A 116 5.82 4.51 23.51
CA GLY A 116 6.27 3.39 22.68
C GLY A 116 7.64 2.82 23.08
N ALA A 117 8.46 3.56 23.85
CA ALA A 117 9.74 3.04 24.35
C ALA A 117 9.56 2.01 25.47
N ARG A 118 8.37 1.96 26.09
CA ARG A 118 7.99 0.95 27.09
C ARG A 118 7.43 -0.34 26.48
N ASN A 119 7.22 -0.36 25.17
CA ASN A 119 6.87 -1.57 24.45
C ASN A 119 8.15 -2.27 23.98
N ALA A 120 8.11 -3.58 23.81
CA ALA A 120 9.26 -4.39 23.43
C ALA A 120 8.90 -5.45 22.39
N TYR A 121 9.91 -5.88 21.63
CA TYR A 121 9.81 -7.03 20.73
C TYR A 121 10.93 -8.02 20.97
N ALA A 122 10.71 -9.27 20.58
CA ALA A 122 11.72 -10.30 20.55
C ALA A 122 11.52 -11.20 19.33
N LEU A 123 12.57 -11.96 18.98
CA LEU A 123 12.51 -13.01 17.96
C LEU A 123 12.69 -14.37 18.63
N ALA A 124 11.74 -15.27 18.41
CA ALA A 124 11.76 -16.60 19.03
C ALA A 124 11.46 -17.70 18.01
N TRP A 125 12.04 -18.88 18.22
CA TRP A 125 11.67 -20.07 17.45
C TRP A 125 10.28 -20.55 17.87
N ARG A 126 9.51 -21.09 16.91
CA ARG A 126 8.14 -21.59 17.14
C ARG A 126 8.05 -22.55 18.33
N ASP A 127 9.04 -23.43 18.49
CA ASP A 127 9.06 -24.45 19.53
C ASP A 127 9.72 -23.97 20.85
N ALA A 128 10.30 -22.76 20.85
CA ALA A 128 11.02 -22.18 21.98
C ALA A 128 10.55 -20.74 22.29
N LEU A 129 9.23 -20.52 22.31
CA LEU A 129 8.63 -19.22 22.66
C LEU A 129 8.97 -18.82 24.11
N PRO A 130 9.06 -17.51 24.42
CA PRO A 130 9.26 -17.02 25.78
C PRO A 130 8.25 -17.63 26.76
N ARG A 131 8.66 -17.81 28.02
CA ARG A 131 7.77 -18.36 29.06
C ARG A 131 6.53 -17.47 29.20
N GLY A 132 5.36 -18.10 29.19
CA GLY A 132 4.08 -17.41 29.31
C GLY A 132 3.60 -16.70 28.04
N ALA A 133 4.35 -16.72 26.94
CA ALA A 133 3.92 -16.10 25.70
C ALA A 133 2.79 -16.87 25.02
N ALA A 134 1.83 -16.14 24.46
CA ALA A 134 0.75 -16.72 23.66
C ALA A 134 1.16 -16.78 22.17
N LEU A 135 0.94 -17.93 21.52
CA LEU A 135 1.11 -18.06 20.07
C LEU A 135 -0.22 -17.76 19.35
N LEU A 136 -0.25 -16.69 18.56
CA LEU A 136 -1.41 -16.27 17.80
C LEU A 136 -1.32 -16.75 16.35
N ARG A 137 -2.26 -17.62 15.93
CA ARG A 137 -2.24 -18.33 14.64
C ARG A 137 -2.65 -17.49 13.44
N GLY A 138 -2.11 -17.77 12.26
CA GLY A 138 -2.39 -17.04 11.02
C GLY A 138 -1.72 -15.65 10.95
N LEU A 139 -1.87 -15.01 9.78
CA LEU A 139 -1.20 -13.76 9.42
C LEU A 139 -1.61 -12.59 10.32
N ALA A 140 -0.63 -11.93 10.92
CA ALA A 140 -0.77 -10.62 11.54
C ALA A 140 -0.26 -9.53 10.59
N PHE A 141 -1.09 -8.52 10.35
CA PHE A 141 -0.62 -7.25 9.79
C PHE A 141 -0.17 -6.35 10.93
N VAL A 142 1.09 -5.90 10.89
CA VAL A 142 1.65 -4.99 11.89
C VAL A 142 1.96 -3.66 11.21
N SER A 143 1.30 -2.60 11.66
CA SER A 143 1.44 -1.26 11.11
C SER A 143 2.08 -0.34 12.15
N GLU A 144 3.22 0.25 11.82
CA GLU A 144 3.75 1.43 12.50
C GLU A 144 3.64 2.61 11.55
N THR A 145 3.09 3.72 12.03
CA THR A 145 3.03 4.98 11.28
C THR A 145 3.52 6.14 12.14
N ALA A 146 4.12 7.15 11.50
CA ALA A 146 4.44 8.43 12.13
C ALA A 146 3.19 9.30 12.36
N TYR A 147 2.07 8.92 11.76
CA TYR A 147 0.77 9.57 11.88
C TYR A 147 -0.20 8.67 12.66
N ASP A 148 -1.52 8.93 12.58
CA ASP A 148 -2.55 8.08 13.18
C ASP A 148 -3.30 7.22 12.15
N HIS A 149 -4.14 6.30 12.63
CA HIS A 149 -5.08 5.51 11.82
C HIS A 149 -6.50 6.11 11.81
N THR A 150 -6.74 7.20 12.52
CA THR A 150 -8.05 7.86 12.67
C THR A 150 -8.30 8.92 11.60
N ASN A 151 -7.25 9.55 11.08
CA ASN A 151 -7.32 10.37 9.89
C ASN A 151 -7.26 9.48 8.64
N ILE A 152 -8.25 9.59 7.75
CA ILE A 152 -8.36 8.67 6.60
C ILE A 152 -7.22 8.81 5.59
N TRP A 153 -6.61 9.99 5.44
CA TRP A 153 -5.42 10.15 4.59
C TRP A 153 -4.21 9.44 5.20
N HIS A 154 -3.93 9.70 6.48
CA HIS A 154 -2.82 9.06 7.19
C HIS A 154 -2.98 7.54 7.20
N GLY A 155 -4.17 7.07 7.58
CA GLY A 155 -4.52 5.66 7.59
C GLY A 155 -4.37 5.01 6.22
N LEU A 156 -4.78 5.68 5.14
CA LEU A 156 -4.60 5.16 3.78
C LEU A 156 -3.11 4.97 3.46
N THR A 157 -2.23 5.90 3.84
CA THR A 157 -0.78 5.75 3.59
C THR A 157 -0.15 4.58 4.35
N ALA A 158 -0.78 4.13 5.45
CA ALA A 158 -0.39 2.92 6.17
C ALA A 158 -0.99 1.64 5.58
N LEU A 159 -2.14 1.73 4.89
CA LEU A 159 -2.84 0.59 4.28
C LEU A 159 -2.36 0.27 2.85
N VAL A 160 -2.05 1.28 2.03
CA VAL A 160 -1.54 1.12 0.65
C VAL A 160 -0.39 0.10 0.55
N PRO A 161 0.64 0.14 1.42
CA PRO A 161 1.74 -0.83 1.41
C PRO A 161 1.27 -2.27 1.56
N PHE A 162 0.36 -2.50 2.51
CA PHE A 162 -0.20 -3.82 2.76
C PHE A 162 -1.12 -4.27 1.62
N ALA A 163 -1.93 -3.37 1.05
CA ALA A 163 -2.77 -3.68 -0.09
C ALA A 163 -1.94 -4.14 -1.31
N SER A 164 -0.82 -3.46 -1.59
CA SER A 164 0.13 -3.86 -2.64
C SER A 164 0.72 -5.25 -2.38
N TRP A 165 1.21 -5.49 -1.16
CA TRP A 165 1.79 -6.77 -0.77
C TRP A 165 0.76 -7.92 -0.79
N HIS A 166 -0.46 -7.65 -0.34
CA HIS A 166 -1.55 -8.62 -0.27
C HIS A 166 -2.03 -9.02 -1.67
N GLU A 167 -2.20 -8.05 -2.58
CA GLU A 167 -2.55 -8.28 -3.98
C GLU A 167 -1.54 -9.22 -4.65
N ARG A 168 -0.24 -8.93 -4.46
CA ARG A 168 0.85 -9.68 -5.06
C ARG A 168 1.01 -11.09 -4.48
N SER A 169 0.58 -11.30 -3.24
CA SER A 169 0.66 -12.60 -2.55
C SER A 169 -0.40 -13.61 -3.03
N GLY A 170 -1.28 -13.22 -3.98
CA GLY A 170 -2.07 -14.13 -4.80
C GLY A 170 -3.54 -14.26 -4.37
N CYS A 171 -4.41 -13.54 -5.08
CA CYS A 171 -5.86 -13.44 -4.84
C CYS A 171 -6.72 -14.72 -5.05
N ARG A 172 -6.16 -15.90 -5.31
CA ARG A 172 -6.94 -17.13 -5.62
C ARG A 172 -6.76 -18.31 -4.66
N SER A 173 -5.80 -18.30 -3.73
CA SER A 173 -5.62 -19.39 -2.75
C SER A 173 -4.51 -19.20 -1.71
N ARG A 174 -3.58 -18.24 -1.89
CA ARG A 174 -2.45 -18.01 -0.97
C ARG A 174 -2.53 -16.71 -0.17
N ALA A 175 -3.19 -15.67 -0.68
CA ALA A 175 -3.43 -14.45 0.08
C ALA A 175 -4.54 -14.70 1.11
N ARG A 176 -4.15 -15.10 2.33
CA ARG A 176 -5.07 -15.20 3.46
C ARG A 176 -5.30 -13.78 4.02
N PRO A 177 -6.56 -13.38 4.32
CA PRO A 177 -6.79 -12.15 5.04
C PRO A 177 -6.04 -12.17 6.39
N PRO A 178 -5.58 -11.01 6.90
CA PRO A 178 -5.01 -10.95 8.24
C PRO A 178 -6.01 -11.49 9.26
N ALA A 179 -5.56 -12.42 10.10
CA ALA A 179 -6.32 -12.86 11.26
C ALA A 179 -6.38 -11.78 12.34
N ARG A 180 -5.45 -10.81 12.28
CA ARG A 180 -5.35 -9.69 13.22
C ARG A 180 -4.53 -8.52 12.69
N TRP A 181 -4.76 -7.37 13.29
CA TRP A 181 -4.17 -6.08 12.98
C TRP A 181 -3.52 -5.53 14.25
N ALA A 182 -2.19 -5.49 14.30
CA ALA A 182 -1.45 -4.86 15.38
C ALA A 182 -1.05 -3.45 14.94
N LEU A 183 -1.67 -2.43 15.53
CA LEU A 183 -1.53 -1.04 15.09
C LEU A 183 -0.69 -0.25 16.08
N PHE A 184 0.27 0.49 15.55
CA PHE A 184 1.20 1.31 16.30
C PHE A 184 1.34 2.70 15.69
N HIS A 185 1.48 3.69 16.58
CA HIS A 185 1.84 5.05 16.22
C HIS A 185 2.96 5.50 17.16
N HIS A 186 4.13 5.76 16.61
CA HIS A 186 5.34 6.05 17.40
C HIS A 186 5.69 4.95 18.41
N GLY A 187 5.41 3.69 18.04
CA GLY A 187 5.59 2.51 18.89
C GLY A 187 4.51 2.32 19.96
N GLU A 188 3.51 3.19 20.05
CA GLU A 188 2.40 3.10 21.00
C GLU A 188 1.25 2.28 20.42
N VAL A 189 0.66 1.40 21.22
CA VAL A 189 -0.49 0.59 20.77
C VAL A 189 -1.68 1.47 20.44
N ARG A 190 -2.32 1.20 19.30
CA ARG A 190 -3.59 1.78 18.87
C ARG A 190 -4.65 0.70 18.78
N THR A 191 -5.79 0.94 19.41
CA THR A 191 -6.91 -0.01 19.47
C THR A 191 -8.06 0.37 18.55
N GLU A 192 -7.90 1.44 17.79
CA GLU A 192 -8.94 2.01 16.93
C GLU A 192 -8.32 2.47 15.62
N MET A 193 -9.15 2.46 14.58
CA MET A 193 -8.91 3.12 13.31
C MET A 193 -10.20 3.79 12.86
N SER A 194 -10.12 4.71 11.90
CA SER A 194 -11.34 5.32 11.37
C SER A 194 -12.29 4.26 10.77
N PRO A 195 -13.62 4.42 10.92
CA PRO A 195 -14.58 3.51 10.30
C PRO A 195 -14.43 3.39 8.78
N TRP A 196 -14.05 4.48 8.12
CA TRP A 196 -13.76 4.51 6.68
C TRP A 196 -12.56 3.62 6.33
N LEU A 197 -11.47 3.69 7.12
CA LEU A 197 -10.29 2.85 6.89
C LEU A 197 -10.58 1.38 7.19
N ALA A 198 -11.35 1.09 8.24
CA ALA A 198 -11.78 -0.27 8.58
C ALA A 198 -12.60 -0.88 7.44
N ALA A 199 -13.58 -0.15 6.89
CA ALA A 199 -14.37 -0.60 5.75
C ALA A 199 -13.52 -0.81 4.49
N LEU A 200 -12.55 0.07 4.23
CA LEU A 200 -11.62 -0.12 3.11
C LEU A 200 -10.71 -1.35 3.29
N ALA A 201 -10.18 -1.55 4.50
CA ALA A 201 -9.35 -2.70 4.84
C ALA A 201 -10.13 -4.02 4.71
N GLU A 202 -11.37 -4.05 5.19
CA GLU A 202 -12.28 -5.19 5.06
C GLU A 202 -12.60 -5.47 3.59
N ALA A 203 -12.98 -4.45 2.82
CA ALA A 203 -13.21 -4.62 1.38
C ALA A 203 -11.95 -5.17 0.66
N THR A 204 -10.78 -4.62 1.00
CA THR A 204 -9.49 -4.97 0.37
C THR A 204 -9.10 -6.43 0.65
N THR A 205 -9.28 -6.87 1.89
CA THR A 205 -8.81 -8.20 2.35
C THR A 205 -9.89 -9.28 2.31
N GLY A 206 -11.17 -8.88 2.28
CA GLY A 206 -12.33 -9.78 2.37
C GLY A 206 -12.61 -10.31 3.78
N ALA A 207 -12.07 -9.67 4.83
CA ALA A 207 -12.32 -10.06 6.22
C ALA A 207 -12.41 -8.84 7.13
N ALA A 208 -13.24 -8.97 8.18
CA ALA A 208 -13.38 -7.96 9.20
C ALA A 208 -12.03 -7.66 9.89
N VAL A 209 -11.82 -6.39 10.21
CA VAL A 209 -10.62 -5.92 10.91
C VAL A 209 -10.69 -6.32 12.39
N ALA A 210 -9.83 -7.25 12.81
CA ALA A 210 -9.66 -7.62 14.22
C ALA A 210 -8.40 -6.95 14.78
N ILE A 211 -8.55 -5.88 15.57
CA ILE A 211 -7.42 -5.14 16.15
C ILE A 211 -6.92 -5.86 17.41
N GLU A 212 -5.62 -6.14 17.46
CA GLU A 212 -4.95 -6.68 18.65
C GLU A 212 -4.74 -5.56 19.67
N THR A 213 -5.35 -5.69 20.85
CA THR A 213 -5.34 -4.64 21.88
C THR A 213 -4.18 -4.77 22.87
N PHE A 214 -3.55 -5.94 22.95
CA PHE A 214 -2.46 -6.25 23.89
C PHE A 214 -2.84 -6.00 25.36
N ASP A 215 -4.11 -6.22 25.72
CA ASP A 215 -4.59 -6.00 27.10
C ASP A 215 -4.12 -7.10 28.08
N ASP A 216 -3.77 -8.30 27.59
CA ASP A 216 -3.09 -9.31 28.41
C ASP A 216 -1.61 -8.89 28.58
N PRO A 217 -1.08 -8.80 29.82
CA PRO A 217 0.31 -8.43 30.06
C PRO A 217 1.33 -9.45 29.52
N LYS A 218 0.90 -10.64 29.11
CA LYS A 218 1.78 -11.65 28.53
C LYS A 218 2.25 -11.24 27.13
N PRO A 219 3.50 -11.58 26.76
CA PRO A 219 3.94 -11.41 25.39
C PRO A 219 3.10 -12.23 24.41
N VAL A 220 2.85 -11.69 23.23
CA VAL A 220 2.19 -12.41 22.13
C VAL A 220 3.19 -12.64 21.00
N CYS A 221 3.22 -13.85 20.45
CA CYS A 221 4.04 -14.21 19.30
C CYS A 221 3.13 -14.54 18.12
N PHE A 222 3.40 -13.97 16.95
CA PHE A 222 2.60 -14.23 15.77
C PHE A 222 3.15 -15.42 14.99
N GLU A 223 2.28 -16.35 14.60
CA GLU A 223 2.64 -17.47 13.72
C GLU A 223 3.20 -16.98 12.39
N GLU A 224 2.59 -15.93 11.83
CA GLU A 224 3.04 -15.21 10.65
C GLU A 224 2.81 -13.71 10.87
N ALA A 225 3.75 -12.86 10.48
CA ALA A 225 3.57 -11.42 10.53
C ALA A 225 4.23 -10.72 9.33
N VAL A 226 3.57 -9.68 8.85
CA VAL A 226 4.16 -8.69 7.93
C VAL A 226 4.10 -7.31 8.57
N VAL A 227 5.26 -6.66 8.67
CA VAL A 227 5.42 -5.35 9.31
C VAL A 227 5.68 -4.28 8.26
N PHE A 228 4.90 -3.21 8.31
CA PHE A 228 5.13 -1.98 7.55
C PHE A 228 5.35 -0.83 8.53
N ARG A 229 6.51 -0.17 8.43
CA ARG A 229 6.93 0.90 9.35
C ARG A 229 7.39 2.19 8.67
N ALA A 230 7.24 2.26 7.35
CA ALA A 230 7.73 3.37 6.52
C ALA A 230 6.65 3.92 5.58
N ASN A 231 5.36 3.68 5.90
CA ASN A 231 4.22 3.99 5.04
C ASN A 231 4.51 3.56 3.59
N VAL A 232 4.33 4.47 2.63
CA VAL A 232 4.48 4.18 1.20
C VAL A 232 5.95 4.22 0.69
N ALA A 233 6.93 4.34 1.57
CA ALA A 233 8.34 4.40 1.18
C ALA A 233 8.80 3.11 0.47
N GLY A 234 9.59 3.27 -0.59
CA GLY A 234 10.06 2.20 -1.45
C GLY A 234 9.13 1.87 -2.61
N MET A 235 7.85 2.28 -2.54
CA MET A 235 6.90 2.01 -3.62
C MET A 235 7.14 2.92 -4.84
N ASN A 236 7.29 2.31 -6.01
CA ASN A 236 7.34 3.03 -7.27
C ASN A 236 5.92 3.37 -7.77
N LYS A 237 5.83 4.26 -8.77
CA LYS A 237 4.56 4.73 -9.34
C LYS A 237 3.67 3.58 -9.82
N GLU A 238 4.25 2.55 -10.42
CA GLU A 238 3.51 1.40 -10.92
C GLU A 238 2.86 0.58 -9.80
N ARG A 239 3.57 0.38 -8.67
CA ARG A 239 3.04 -0.29 -7.47
C ARG A 239 1.97 0.52 -6.77
N MET A 240 2.17 1.84 -6.63
CA MET A 240 1.14 2.74 -6.10
C MET A 240 -0.16 2.62 -6.92
N LEU A 241 -0.04 2.69 -8.24
CA LEU A 241 -1.17 2.62 -9.15
C LEU A 241 -1.89 1.27 -9.10
N ARG A 242 -1.15 0.16 -9.01
CA ARG A 242 -1.75 -1.17 -8.84
C ARG A 242 -2.46 -1.32 -7.51
N ALA A 243 -1.86 -0.85 -6.41
CA ALA A 243 -2.49 -0.89 -5.09
C ALA A 243 -3.77 -0.04 -5.05
N ALA A 244 -3.74 1.16 -5.62
CA ALA A 244 -4.91 2.03 -5.73
C ALA A 244 -6.05 1.37 -6.54
N ASP A 245 -5.73 0.80 -7.70
CA ASP A 245 -6.69 0.07 -8.53
C ASP A 245 -7.29 -1.15 -7.80
N PHE A 246 -6.44 -1.92 -7.10
CA PHE A 246 -6.86 -3.08 -6.34
C PHE A 246 -7.85 -2.69 -5.25
N MET A 247 -7.50 -1.71 -4.41
CA MET A 247 -8.38 -1.21 -3.34
C MET A 247 -9.67 -0.62 -3.90
N ARG A 248 -9.59 0.21 -4.94
CA ARG A 248 -10.77 0.80 -5.61
C ARG A 248 -11.73 -0.27 -6.08
N CYS A 249 -11.21 -1.26 -6.79
CA CYS A 249 -12.03 -2.33 -7.31
C CYS A 249 -12.66 -3.18 -6.20
N LYS A 250 -11.89 -3.52 -5.17
CA LYS A 250 -12.38 -4.26 -4.01
C LYS A 250 -13.47 -3.50 -3.26
N ALA A 251 -13.29 -2.20 -3.05
CA ALA A 251 -14.30 -1.33 -2.44
C ALA A 251 -15.59 -1.28 -3.28
N ARG A 252 -15.48 -1.13 -4.61
CA ARG A 252 -16.65 -1.17 -5.51
C ARG A 252 -17.39 -2.50 -5.45
N ALA A 253 -16.66 -3.62 -5.47
CA ALA A 253 -17.26 -4.95 -5.36
C ALA A 253 -17.94 -5.15 -4.00
N TYR A 254 -17.30 -4.76 -2.91
CA TYR A 254 -17.85 -4.80 -1.55
C TYR A 254 -19.15 -3.99 -1.44
N CYS A 255 -19.21 -2.85 -2.12
CA CYS A 255 -20.38 -1.97 -2.11
C CYS A 255 -21.41 -2.25 -3.23
N GLY A 256 -21.26 -3.35 -3.99
CA GLY A 256 -22.20 -3.70 -5.05
C GLY A 256 -22.25 -2.71 -6.22
N VAL A 257 -21.19 -1.93 -6.44
CA VAL A 257 -21.09 -0.98 -7.54
C VAL A 257 -20.73 -1.74 -8.83
N ASP A 258 -21.66 -1.75 -9.77
CA ASP A 258 -21.50 -2.41 -11.06
C ASP A 258 -20.52 -1.62 -11.96
N ALA A 259 -19.33 -2.18 -12.16
CA ALA A 259 -18.30 -1.61 -13.03
C ALA A 259 -18.75 -1.47 -14.49
N SER A 260 -19.73 -2.26 -14.96
CA SER A 260 -20.28 -2.14 -16.31
C SER A 260 -21.21 -0.93 -16.47
N ARG A 261 -21.75 -0.43 -15.34
CA ARG A 261 -22.60 0.76 -15.27
C ARG A 261 -21.87 2.01 -14.77
N ALA A 262 -20.55 1.94 -14.57
CA ALA A 262 -19.74 3.07 -14.10
C ALA A 262 -19.73 4.29 -15.06
N GLY A 263 -20.46 4.26 -16.18
CA GLY A 263 -20.74 5.40 -17.07
C GLY A 263 -22.18 5.94 -17.03
N GLY A 264 -23.08 5.38 -16.22
CA GLY A 264 -24.52 5.68 -16.25
C GLY A 264 -25.20 5.31 -17.58
N ASP A 265 -26.48 5.67 -17.73
CA ASP A 265 -27.26 5.41 -18.95
C ASP A 265 -26.74 6.18 -20.18
N ASN A 266 -25.92 7.23 -19.97
CA ASN A 266 -25.23 7.95 -21.02
C ASN A 266 -23.71 7.94 -20.76
N PRO A 267 -22.94 7.02 -21.36
CA PRO A 267 -21.51 6.87 -21.11
C PRO A 267 -20.67 8.09 -21.55
N SER A 268 -21.26 9.03 -22.30
CA SER A 268 -20.61 10.29 -22.68
C SER A 268 -20.87 11.43 -21.70
N ALA A 269 -21.85 11.32 -20.79
CA ALA A 269 -22.23 12.37 -19.86
C ALA A 269 -21.06 12.72 -18.91
N LEU A 270 -20.86 14.01 -18.65
CA LEU A 270 -19.81 14.48 -17.73
C LEU A 270 -20.40 14.64 -16.33
N ARG A 271 -19.89 13.90 -15.34
CA ARG A 271 -20.39 13.95 -13.96
C ARG A 271 -19.37 14.67 -13.09
N VAL A 272 -19.80 15.81 -12.55
CA VAL A 272 -19.00 16.68 -11.69
C VAL A 272 -19.52 16.53 -10.26
N THR A 273 -18.64 16.28 -9.31
CA THR A 273 -19.00 16.18 -7.90
C THR A 273 -18.29 17.26 -7.10
N LEU A 274 -19.05 18.09 -6.40
CA LEU A 274 -18.56 18.94 -5.32
C LEU A 274 -18.63 18.14 -4.02
N LEU A 275 -17.48 17.66 -3.54
CA LEU A 275 -17.39 16.97 -2.26
C LEU A 275 -17.11 18.00 -1.15
N LEU A 276 -18.19 18.45 -0.53
CA LEU A 276 -18.21 19.49 0.48
C LEU A 276 -17.85 18.93 1.86
N ARG A 277 -17.46 19.83 2.75
CA ARG A 277 -17.07 19.52 4.13
C ARG A 277 -17.64 20.57 5.07
N THR A 278 -17.95 20.18 6.29
CA THR A 278 -18.41 21.11 7.33
C THR A 278 -17.24 21.61 8.19
N GLY A 279 -17.37 22.83 8.71
CA GLY A 279 -16.43 23.40 9.68
C GLY A 279 -15.13 23.89 9.05
N ALA A 280 -13.99 23.50 9.64
CA ALA A 280 -12.68 23.96 9.19
C ALA A 280 -12.49 23.70 7.70
N ARG A 281 -12.08 24.71 6.92
CA ARG A 281 -11.85 24.63 5.46
C ARG A 281 -13.09 24.42 4.58
N ALA A 282 -14.30 24.50 5.15
CA ALA A 282 -15.52 24.57 4.34
C ALA A 282 -15.52 25.82 3.45
N PHE A 283 -16.27 25.80 2.34
CA PHE A 283 -16.52 27.05 1.62
C PHE A 283 -17.44 27.94 2.46
N LYS A 284 -17.22 29.25 2.42
CA LYS A 284 -18.05 30.24 3.12
C LYS A 284 -19.48 30.28 2.55
N ASP A 285 -19.58 30.16 1.23
CA ASP A 285 -20.86 30.11 0.51
C ASP A 285 -20.84 28.92 -0.47
N GLU A 286 -21.16 27.74 0.06
CA GLU A 286 -21.24 26.50 -0.73
C GLU A 286 -22.29 26.60 -1.84
N ALA A 287 -23.37 27.35 -1.62
CA ALA A 287 -24.43 27.54 -2.60
C ALA A 287 -23.92 28.37 -3.79
N ALA A 288 -23.17 29.45 -3.55
CA ALA A 288 -22.54 30.23 -4.62
C ALA A 288 -21.54 29.40 -5.42
N VAL A 289 -20.64 28.68 -4.73
CA VAL A 289 -19.67 27.80 -5.39
C VAL A 289 -20.38 26.75 -6.26
N THR A 290 -21.43 26.12 -5.74
CA THR A 290 -22.26 25.16 -6.49
C THR A 290 -22.91 25.79 -7.71
N ARG A 291 -23.50 27.00 -7.56
CA ARG A 291 -24.13 27.73 -8.68
C ARG A 291 -23.14 28.06 -9.80
N VAL A 292 -21.90 28.44 -9.46
CA VAL A 292 -20.87 28.74 -10.46
C VAL A 292 -20.56 27.49 -11.29
N PHE A 293 -20.27 26.36 -10.65
CA PHE A 293 -19.94 25.13 -11.37
C PHE A 293 -21.14 24.52 -12.10
N ASP A 294 -22.35 24.62 -11.56
CA ASP A 294 -23.58 24.21 -12.26
C ASP A 294 -23.80 25.02 -13.54
N LYS A 295 -23.59 26.35 -13.49
CA LYS A 295 -23.69 27.23 -14.66
C LYS A 295 -22.68 26.86 -15.75
N GLU A 296 -21.44 26.56 -15.38
CA GLU A 296 -20.43 26.13 -16.35
C GLU A 296 -20.67 24.72 -16.88
N CYS A 297 -21.15 23.81 -16.04
CA CYS A 297 -21.53 22.46 -16.43
C CYS A 297 -22.67 22.48 -17.47
N LYS A 298 -23.68 23.34 -17.31
CA LYS A 298 -24.77 23.51 -18.29
C LYS A 298 -24.30 23.90 -19.70
N ARG A 299 -23.08 24.42 -19.86
CA ARG A 299 -22.48 24.72 -21.17
C ARG A 299 -21.85 23.50 -21.85
N VAL A 300 -21.70 22.40 -21.12
CA VAL A 300 -21.11 21.15 -21.62
C VAL A 300 -22.21 20.11 -21.81
N ALA A 301 -22.32 19.56 -23.02
CA ALA A 301 -23.39 18.63 -23.37
C ALA A 301 -23.40 17.39 -22.46
N GLY A 302 -24.56 17.14 -21.83
CA GLY A 302 -24.77 16.01 -20.92
C GLY A 302 -23.95 16.10 -19.63
N CYS A 303 -23.55 17.31 -19.21
CA CYS A 303 -22.90 17.49 -17.92
C CYS A 303 -23.94 17.58 -16.80
N ALA A 304 -23.63 16.96 -15.65
CA ALA A 304 -24.43 17.04 -14.43
C ALA A 304 -23.52 17.31 -13.23
N VAL A 305 -23.99 18.18 -12.32
CA VAL A 305 -23.31 18.49 -11.06
C VAL A 305 -24.06 17.85 -9.90
N ALA A 306 -23.33 17.19 -9.01
CA ALA A 306 -23.81 16.75 -7.70
C ALA A 306 -23.00 17.44 -6.60
N ALA A 307 -23.67 17.94 -5.56
CA ALA A 307 -23.03 18.43 -4.35
C ALA A 307 -23.36 17.48 -3.20
N ALA A 308 -22.34 17.04 -2.46
CA ALA A 308 -22.52 16.11 -1.35
C ALA A 308 -21.54 16.40 -0.23
N HIS A 309 -21.96 16.18 1.01
CA HIS A 309 -21.11 16.30 2.18
C HIS A 309 -20.55 14.93 2.56
N ALA A 310 -19.22 14.81 2.62
CA ALA A 310 -18.57 13.51 2.87
C ALA A 310 -19.00 12.87 4.21
N ASN A 311 -19.24 13.68 5.24
CA ASN A 311 -19.68 13.24 6.57
C ASN A 311 -21.15 12.79 6.63
N ASN A 312 -21.95 13.07 5.59
CA ASN A 312 -23.34 12.64 5.52
C ASN A 312 -23.52 11.34 4.73
N LEU A 313 -22.42 10.79 4.19
CA LEU A 313 -22.44 9.58 3.36
C LEU A 313 -21.80 8.43 4.12
N THR A 314 -22.43 7.27 4.07
CA THR A 314 -21.80 5.99 4.45
C THR A 314 -20.62 5.68 3.53
N PHE A 315 -19.75 4.74 3.94
CA PHE A 315 -18.63 4.30 3.12
C PHE A 315 -19.06 3.90 1.70
N CYS A 316 -20.13 3.09 1.56
CA CYS A 316 -20.58 2.64 0.25
C CYS A 316 -21.27 3.70 -0.59
N GLU A 317 -21.94 4.68 0.04
CA GLU A 317 -22.43 5.85 -0.69
C GLU A 317 -21.29 6.72 -1.22
N GLN A 318 -20.19 6.87 -0.45
CA GLN A 318 -18.97 7.52 -0.93
C GLN A 318 -18.36 6.75 -2.11
N VAL A 319 -18.20 5.42 -1.99
CA VAL A 319 -17.69 4.58 -3.08
C VAL A 319 -18.53 4.72 -4.34
N ARG A 320 -19.87 4.69 -4.21
CA ARG A 320 -20.79 4.83 -5.33
C ARG A 320 -20.69 6.20 -5.99
N LEU A 321 -20.82 7.29 -5.22
CA LEU A 321 -20.73 8.66 -5.72
C LEU A 321 -19.41 8.89 -6.48
N LEU A 322 -18.28 8.50 -5.88
CA LEU A 322 -16.97 8.76 -6.48
C LEU A 322 -16.67 7.81 -7.65
N SER A 323 -17.22 6.60 -7.68
CA SER A 323 -17.13 5.73 -8.86
C SER A 323 -17.82 6.31 -10.10
N GLU A 324 -18.78 7.20 -9.88
CA GLU A 324 -19.51 7.89 -10.93
C GLU A 324 -18.94 9.30 -11.20
N THR A 325 -17.86 9.71 -10.54
CA THR A 325 -17.33 11.07 -10.66
C THR A 325 -16.21 11.16 -11.72
N ASP A 326 -16.40 12.02 -12.71
CA ASP A 326 -15.38 12.35 -13.73
C ASP A 326 -14.53 13.55 -13.31
N VAL A 327 -15.13 14.53 -12.62
CA VAL A 327 -14.43 15.70 -12.07
C VAL A 327 -14.80 15.86 -10.60
N LEU A 328 -13.82 15.78 -9.71
CA LEU A 328 -13.97 16.03 -8.28
C LEU A 328 -13.51 17.44 -7.95
N ILE A 329 -14.39 18.20 -7.31
CA ILE A 329 -14.13 19.53 -6.77
C ILE A 329 -14.22 19.43 -5.25
N SER A 330 -13.15 19.77 -4.54
CA SER A 330 -13.17 19.71 -3.07
C SER A 330 -12.20 20.69 -2.43
N ALA A 331 -12.55 21.15 -1.23
CA ALA A 331 -11.61 21.79 -0.34
C ALA A 331 -10.54 20.78 0.12
N HIS A 332 -9.32 21.26 0.33
CA HIS A 332 -8.20 20.48 0.82
C HIS A 332 -8.51 19.88 2.20
N GLY A 333 -8.36 18.57 2.32
CA GLY A 333 -8.43 17.87 3.60
C GLY A 333 -8.79 16.40 3.47
N ALA A 334 -8.79 15.69 4.59
CA ALA A 334 -8.85 14.23 4.61
C ALA A 334 -10.00 13.64 3.78
N GLN A 335 -11.15 14.32 3.66
CA GLN A 335 -12.26 13.83 2.83
C GLN A 335 -11.90 13.64 1.34
N MET A 336 -10.89 14.35 0.82
CA MET A 336 -10.38 14.15 -0.54
C MET A 336 -9.72 12.79 -0.74
N THR A 337 -9.40 12.04 0.32
CA THR A 337 -8.95 10.64 0.21
C THR A 337 -9.96 9.76 -0.53
N ASN A 338 -11.23 10.17 -0.59
CA ASN A 338 -12.25 9.52 -1.41
C ASN A 338 -11.96 9.53 -2.93
N LEU A 339 -11.03 10.36 -3.41
CA LEU A 339 -10.59 10.32 -4.82
C LEU A 339 -10.06 8.93 -5.21
N LEU A 340 -9.64 8.10 -4.25
CA LEU A 340 -9.29 6.69 -4.48
C LEU A 340 -10.35 5.95 -5.30
N PHE A 341 -11.63 6.25 -5.09
CA PHE A 341 -12.75 5.52 -5.69
C PHE A 341 -13.12 5.99 -7.09
N MET A 342 -12.55 7.09 -7.58
CA MET A 342 -12.78 7.60 -8.95
C MET A 342 -12.11 6.72 -9.99
N ASP A 343 -12.61 6.75 -11.22
CA ASP A 343 -11.91 6.10 -12.33
C ASP A 343 -10.54 6.77 -12.60
N ARG A 344 -9.64 6.00 -13.22
CA ARG A 344 -8.41 6.59 -13.77
C ARG A 344 -8.77 7.67 -14.78
N ASP A 345 -7.83 8.58 -15.00
CA ASP A 345 -7.95 9.69 -15.92
C ASP A 345 -8.99 10.77 -15.54
N SER A 346 -9.79 10.56 -14.49
CA SER A 346 -10.64 11.58 -13.88
C SER A 346 -9.83 12.76 -13.34
N SER A 347 -10.50 13.89 -13.20
CA SER A 347 -9.91 15.19 -12.86
C SER A 347 -10.21 15.60 -11.42
N VAL A 348 -9.23 16.24 -10.77
CA VAL A 348 -9.35 16.76 -9.39
C VAL A 348 -9.02 18.25 -9.39
N MET A 349 -9.93 19.06 -8.85
CA MET A 349 -9.77 20.49 -8.60
C MET A 349 -9.76 20.75 -7.10
N GLU A 350 -8.68 21.33 -6.59
CA GLU A 350 -8.45 21.44 -5.16
C GLU A 350 -8.43 22.88 -4.67
N PHE A 351 -9.11 23.14 -3.55
CA PHE A 351 -9.28 24.48 -2.99
C PHE A 351 -8.67 24.59 -1.59
N TYR A 352 -7.95 25.66 -1.33
CA TYR A 352 -7.19 25.85 -0.11
C TYR A 352 -7.55 27.17 0.58
N PRO A 353 -7.59 27.18 1.93
CA PRO A 353 -7.42 28.42 2.69
C PRO A 353 -6.01 28.99 2.49
N LEU A 354 -5.86 30.30 2.70
CA LEU A 354 -4.60 31.03 2.48
C LEU A 354 -3.39 30.41 3.21
N GLY A 355 -3.59 29.93 4.46
CA GLY A 355 -2.51 29.44 5.32
C GLY A 355 -1.71 28.26 4.74
N TRP A 356 -2.33 27.48 3.85
CA TRP A 356 -1.67 26.32 3.26
C TRP A 356 -0.54 26.69 2.30
N LYS A 357 -0.64 27.82 1.59
CA LYS A 357 0.37 28.26 0.62
C LYS A 357 1.70 28.63 1.29
N GLN A 358 1.65 29.17 2.50
CA GLN A 358 2.78 29.87 3.10
C GLN A 358 3.68 28.97 3.95
N ARG A 359 3.13 27.96 4.64
CA ARG A 359 3.89 27.20 5.66
C ARG A 359 3.58 25.70 5.72
N ALA A 360 2.66 25.18 4.91
CA ALA A 360 2.26 23.77 5.02
C ALA A 360 3.28 22.75 4.44
N GLY A 361 4.41 23.22 3.91
CA GLY A 361 5.48 22.37 3.38
C GLY A 361 4.96 21.39 2.33
N GLY A 362 5.33 20.11 2.46
CA GLY A 362 4.82 19.04 1.60
C GLY A 362 3.33 18.73 1.76
N GLY A 363 2.72 19.13 2.87
CA GLY A 363 1.30 18.87 3.17
C GLY A 363 0.34 19.44 2.12
N GLN A 364 0.71 20.54 1.45
CA GLN A 364 -0.09 21.15 0.38
C GLN A 364 -0.07 20.36 -0.95
N TYR A 365 0.66 19.24 -1.02
CA TYR A 365 0.77 18.45 -2.25
C TYR A 365 0.24 17.02 -2.08
N VAL A 366 -0.27 16.66 -0.90
CA VAL A 366 -0.65 15.28 -0.59
C VAL A 366 -1.73 14.72 -1.53
N PHE A 367 -2.75 15.51 -1.90
CA PHE A 367 -3.78 15.05 -2.83
C PHE A 367 -3.36 15.15 -4.30
N ARG A 368 -2.38 16.00 -4.62
CA ARG A 368 -1.68 15.94 -5.91
C ARG A 368 -0.87 14.64 -6.05
N TRP A 369 -0.16 14.24 -5.00
CA TRP A 369 0.54 12.95 -4.98
C TRP A 369 -0.46 11.80 -5.05
N MET A 370 -1.55 11.85 -4.29
CA MET A 370 -2.57 10.81 -4.32
C MET A 370 -3.24 10.68 -5.69
N ALA A 371 -3.54 11.80 -6.35
CA ALA A 371 -4.06 11.79 -7.72
C ALA A 371 -3.08 11.08 -8.67
N ASP A 372 -1.77 11.40 -8.59
CA ASP A 372 -0.75 10.71 -9.38
C ASP A 372 -0.64 9.21 -9.05
N TRP A 373 -0.66 8.86 -7.75
CA TRP A 373 -0.63 7.47 -7.27
C TRP A 373 -1.79 6.65 -7.80
N ALA A 374 -2.98 7.24 -7.87
CA ALA A 374 -4.21 6.55 -8.25
C ALA A 374 -4.61 6.76 -9.73
N GLY A 375 -3.73 7.39 -10.53
CA GLY A 375 -3.88 7.52 -11.98
C GLY A 375 -4.88 8.59 -12.42
N MET A 376 -5.11 9.61 -11.60
CA MET A 376 -5.96 10.77 -11.87
C MET A 376 -5.13 11.98 -12.32
N ARG A 377 -5.81 12.99 -12.84
CA ARG A 377 -5.24 14.29 -13.18
C ARG A 377 -5.55 15.32 -12.11
N HIS A 378 -4.51 15.90 -11.54
CA HIS A 378 -4.66 17.06 -10.67
C HIS A 378 -4.66 18.34 -11.52
N GLU A 379 -5.82 18.98 -11.68
CA GLU A 379 -6.06 20.11 -12.60
C GLU A 379 -5.60 21.48 -12.05
N GLY A 380 -4.85 21.44 -10.96
CA GLY A 380 -4.33 22.60 -10.26
C GLY A 380 -5.04 22.84 -8.93
N SER A 381 -4.56 23.85 -8.24
CA SER A 381 -5.04 24.22 -6.91
C SER A 381 -5.34 25.72 -6.90
N TRP A 382 -6.39 26.09 -6.18
CA TRP A 382 -6.69 27.48 -5.88
C TRP A 382 -6.48 27.74 -4.40
N TRP A 383 -5.78 28.82 -4.08
CA TRP A 383 -5.62 29.29 -2.70
C TRP A 383 -6.36 30.60 -2.56
N GLU A 384 -7.12 30.72 -1.47
CA GLU A 384 -7.72 31.97 -1.06
C GLU A 384 -6.66 33.09 -1.05
N PRO A 385 -6.77 34.12 -1.93
CA PRO A 385 -5.79 35.20 -1.97
C PRO A 385 -5.86 36.09 -0.74
N VAL A 386 -7.04 36.23 -0.12
CA VAL A 386 -7.25 37.11 1.04
C VAL A 386 -7.83 36.29 2.21
N GLY A 387 -6.96 35.99 3.17
CA GLY A 387 -7.36 35.33 4.41
C GLY A 387 -8.05 36.32 5.36
N GLU A 388 -8.91 35.79 6.23
CA GLU A 388 -9.43 36.59 7.35
C GLU A 388 -8.29 37.08 8.26
N PRO A 389 -8.39 38.29 8.83
CA PRO A 389 -7.40 38.76 9.80
C PRO A 389 -7.21 37.74 10.94
N CYS A 390 -5.95 37.50 11.31
CA CYS A 390 -5.60 36.65 12.44
C CYS A 390 -5.30 37.49 13.67
N PRO A 391 -6.24 37.64 14.61
CA PRO A 391 -5.96 38.34 15.85
C PRO A 391 -4.98 37.52 16.71
N ASN A 392 -3.87 38.13 17.10
CA ASN A 392 -2.99 37.69 18.19
C ASN A 392 -2.39 36.28 18.08
N ASN A 393 -2.22 35.70 16.89
CA ASN A 393 -1.52 34.42 16.71
C ASN A 393 -0.18 34.61 15.95
N PRO A 394 0.99 34.35 16.57
CA PRO A 394 2.29 34.44 15.89
C PRO A 394 2.50 33.32 14.85
N ASP A 395 1.75 32.21 14.92
CA ASP A 395 1.76 31.19 13.88
C ASP A 395 0.63 31.38 12.87
N ILE A 396 1.00 31.98 11.75
CA ILE A 396 0.15 32.21 10.58
C ILE A 396 -0.43 30.89 10.03
N LEU A 397 0.31 29.77 10.13
CA LEU A 397 -0.17 28.48 9.64
C LEU A 397 -1.38 28.00 10.45
N ASP A 398 -1.22 27.89 11.76
CA ASP A 398 -2.30 27.43 12.64
C ASP A 398 -3.55 28.31 12.55
N CYS A 399 -3.36 29.61 12.40
CA CYS A 399 -4.48 30.53 12.33
C CYS A 399 -5.25 30.51 10.98
N TRP A 400 -4.56 30.26 9.86
CA TRP A 400 -5.18 30.28 8.53
C TRP A 400 -5.46 28.90 7.93
N LYS A 401 -4.76 27.83 8.30
CA LYS A 401 -4.91 26.49 7.69
C LYS A 401 -6.31 25.89 7.85
N SER A 402 -7.04 26.32 8.87
CA SER A 402 -8.37 25.81 9.21
C SER A 402 -9.51 26.76 8.84
N ARG A 403 -9.20 27.96 8.31
CA ARG A 403 -10.22 28.96 7.96
C ARG A 403 -11.10 28.48 6.81
N GLN A 404 -12.31 29.01 6.75
CA GLN A 404 -13.20 28.78 5.62
C GLN A 404 -12.66 29.46 4.36
N ILE A 405 -13.01 28.87 3.22
CA ILE A 405 -12.53 29.25 1.89
C ILE A 405 -13.57 30.17 1.26
N GLY A 406 -13.17 31.34 0.77
CA GLY A 406 -14.05 32.20 -0.02
C GLY A 406 -14.30 31.64 -1.42
N HIS A 407 -14.89 32.47 -2.27
CA HIS A 407 -15.10 32.12 -3.67
C HIS A 407 -14.79 33.32 -4.56
N ASN A 408 -14.22 33.05 -5.73
CA ASN A 408 -14.03 34.03 -6.79
C ASN A 408 -14.79 33.53 -8.01
N GLU A 409 -16.00 34.06 -8.22
CA GLU A 409 -16.92 33.55 -9.25
C GLU A 409 -16.27 33.54 -10.64
N THR A 410 -15.61 34.63 -11.04
CA THR A 410 -14.96 34.74 -12.36
C THR A 410 -13.88 33.68 -12.52
N TYR A 411 -12.97 33.56 -11.55
CA TYR A 411 -11.89 32.57 -11.63
C TYR A 411 -12.44 31.14 -11.63
N PHE A 412 -13.42 30.85 -10.77
CA PHE A 412 -14.00 29.51 -10.64
C PHE A 412 -14.74 29.12 -11.92
N ALA A 413 -15.45 30.08 -12.54
CA ALA A 413 -16.12 29.88 -13.82
C ALA A 413 -15.11 29.59 -14.94
N GLU A 414 -14.07 30.40 -15.10
CA GLU A 414 -13.04 30.21 -16.12
C GLU A 414 -12.28 28.89 -15.93
N TRP A 415 -11.93 28.55 -14.69
CA TRP A 415 -11.24 27.31 -14.39
C TRP A 415 -12.13 26.10 -14.62
N GLY A 416 -13.38 26.14 -14.13
CA GLY A 416 -14.40 25.11 -14.36
C GLY A 416 -14.65 24.87 -15.84
N ALA A 417 -14.86 25.92 -16.64
CA ALA A 417 -15.09 25.81 -18.08
C ALA A 417 -13.94 25.07 -18.79
N ARG A 418 -12.68 25.43 -18.48
CA ARG A 418 -11.49 24.77 -19.06
C ARG A 418 -11.42 23.29 -18.67
N VAL A 419 -11.60 22.98 -17.38
CA VAL A 419 -11.51 21.60 -16.88
C VAL A 419 -12.64 20.73 -17.43
N PHE A 420 -13.88 21.23 -17.43
CA PHE A 420 -15.03 20.46 -17.90
C PHE A 420 -14.97 20.17 -19.40
N ALA A 421 -14.54 21.14 -20.21
CA ALA A 421 -14.32 20.93 -21.64
C ALA A 421 -13.25 19.85 -21.88
N ALA A 422 -12.10 19.94 -21.19
CA ALA A 422 -11.01 19.00 -21.34
C ALA A 422 -11.38 17.58 -20.84
N ALA A 423 -12.12 17.48 -19.73
CA ALA A 423 -12.61 16.21 -19.20
C ALA A 423 -13.63 15.56 -20.14
N LYS A 424 -14.55 16.34 -20.70
CA LYS A 424 -15.54 15.87 -21.69
C LYS A 424 -14.85 15.31 -22.93
N GLU A 425 -13.86 16.01 -23.46
CA GLU A 425 -13.11 15.58 -24.64
C GLU A 425 -12.39 14.24 -24.40
N ARG A 426 -11.72 14.09 -23.26
CA ARG A 426 -11.06 12.83 -22.88
C ARG A 426 -12.04 11.68 -22.70
N LYS A 427 -13.19 11.95 -22.08
CA LYS A 427 -14.24 10.96 -21.90
C LYS A 427 -14.79 10.48 -23.24
N ALA A 428 -15.01 11.40 -24.19
CA ALA A 428 -15.43 11.06 -25.55
C ALA A 428 -14.40 10.20 -26.29
N ARG A 429 -13.10 10.53 -26.18
CA ARG A 429 -12.00 9.72 -26.75
C ARG A 429 -11.97 8.30 -26.18
N SER A 430 -12.04 8.18 -24.85
CA SER A 430 -12.03 6.88 -24.16
C SER A 430 -13.24 6.02 -24.51
N ALA A 431 -14.41 6.62 -24.73
CA ALA A 431 -15.60 5.92 -25.20
C ALA A 431 -15.44 5.41 -26.64
N GLY A 432 -14.77 6.16 -27.51
CA GLY A 432 -14.43 5.73 -28.87
C GLY A 432 -13.42 4.57 -28.91
N GLU A 433 -12.41 4.59 -28.04
CA GLU A 433 -11.40 3.53 -27.95
C GLU A 433 -11.97 2.20 -27.43
N ARG A 434 -12.94 2.25 -26.50
CA ARG A 434 -13.64 1.04 -26.00
C ARG A 434 -14.51 0.35 -27.05
N GLN A 435 -14.78 0.98 -28.19
CA GLN A 435 -15.52 0.40 -29.32
C GLN A 435 -14.60 -0.30 -30.35
N GLY A 436 -13.26 -0.21 -30.19
CA GLY A 436 -12.28 -0.97 -30.96
C GLY A 436 -11.91 -2.34 -30.33
N PRO A 437 -11.16 -3.22 -31.02
CA PRO A 437 -10.79 -4.53 -30.49
C PRO A 437 -9.95 -4.38 -29.21
N ALA A 438 -10.44 -4.95 -28.11
CA ALA A 438 -9.90 -4.75 -26.77
C ALA A 438 -8.44 -5.23 -26.64
N THR A 439 -7.50 -4.30 -26.47
CA THR A 439 -6.13 -4.61 -26.05
C THR A 439 -6.04 -4.71 -24.53
N SER A 440 -5.39 -5.78 -24.09
CA SER A 440 -5.41 -6.28 -22.71
C SER A 440 -4.49 -5.50 -21.76
N ALA A 441 -4.99 -4.46 -21.10
CA ALA A 441 -4.37 -3.93 -19.87
C ALA A 441 -4.85 -4.75 -18.66
N SER A 442 -4.27 -5.94 -18.44
CA SER A 442 -4.88 -7.00 -17.61
C SER A 442 -4.22 -7.32 -16.27
N GLY A 443 -3.25 -6.53 -15.79
CA GLY A 443 -2.54 -6.81 -14.53
C GLY A 443 -3.43 -6.72 -13.28
N GLY A 444 -4.00 -5.54 -12.97
CA GLY A 444 -4.80 -5.33 -11.75
C GLY A 444 -6.22 -5.92 -11.80
N VAL A 445 -6.69 -6.30 -12.99
CA VAL A 445 -8.06 -6.77 -13.24
C VAL A 445 -8.24 -8.25 -12.87
N ALA A 446 -7.16 -9.03 -12.77
CA ALA A 446 -7.23 -10.47 -12.50
C ALA A 446 -7.77 -10.80 -11.08
N CYS A 447 -7.37 -10.02 -10.07
CA CYS A 447 -7.85 -10.11 -8.69
C CYS A 447 -9.32 -9.67 -8.54
N CYS A 448 -9.75 -8.72 -9.36
CA CYS A 448 -11.11 -8.20 -9.39
C CYS A 448 -12.11 -9.14 -10.06
N LYS A 449 -11.73 -9.71 -11.21
CA LYS A 449 -12.57 -10.64 -11.98
C LYS A 449 -12.93 -11.92 -11.20
N LEU A 450 -12.21 -12.23 -10.13
CA LEU A 450 -12.52 -13.35 -9.24
C LEU A 450 -13.71 -13.12 -8.33
N VAL A 451 -13.76 -11.95 -7.72
CA VAL A 451 -14.75 -11.62 -6.70
C VAL A 451 -16.14 -11.60 -7.33
N ILE A 452 -16.24 -11.04 -8.55
CA ILE A 452 -17.49 -11.00 -9.34
C ILE A 452 -18.02 -12.41 -9.65
N LYS A 453 -17.16 -13.44 -9.76
CA LYS A 453 -17.58 -14.83 -9.99
C LYS A 453 -18.03 -15.56 -8.72
N GLN A 454 -17.65 -15.08 -7.53
CA GLN A 454 -18.05 -15.71 -6.26
C GLN A 454 -19.36 -15.17 -5.71
N THR A 455 -19.73 -13.92 -6.03
CA THR A 455 -20.99 -13.29 -5.60
C THR A 455 -22.18 -13.55 -6.54
N SER A 456 -21.96 -14.27 -7.64
CA SER A 456 -22.98 -14.61 -8.66
C SER A 456 -23.51 -16.05 -8.55
N ARG A 457 -23.48 -16.65 -7.35
CA ARG A 457 -24.11 -17.94 -7.07
C ARG A 457 -25.04 -17.88 -5.88
#